data_AF-A0A512LD12-F1
#
_entry.id   AF-A0A512LD12-F1
#
_cell.length_a   1.000
_cell.length_b   1.000
_cell.length_c   1.000
_cell.angle_alpha   90.00
_cell.angle_beta   90.00
_cell.angle_gamma   90.00
#
_symmetry.space_group_name_H-M   'P 1'
#
loop_
_entity.id
_entity.type
_entity.pdbx_description
1 polymer ?
#
loop_
_entity_poly.entity_id
_entity_poly.type
_entity_poly.pdbx_seq_one_letter_code
_entity_poly.pdbx_strand_id
1 'polypeptide(L)'
;MEAETGSGFVVAEMNTHHFMFKGAGRNRESARVALMNAWRVHRSALLARYPERTDAIPDETKMEQHFKIHYLEFELDAGYRDGERLV
;
A
#
# COMPACT_ATOMS: atom_id res chain seq x y z
N MET A 1 -32.61 -2.42 8.27
CA MET A 1 -31.15 -2.36 8.53
C MET A 1 -30.50 -2.12 7.19
N GLU A 2 -30.33 -0.85 6.84
CA GLU A 2 -29.56 -0.49 5.65
C GLU A 2 -28.11 -0.87 5.94
N ALA A 3 -27.54 -1.68 5.05
CA ALA A 3 -26.11 -1.95 5.10
C ALA A 3 -25.40 -0.60 4.90
N GLU A 4 -24.52 -0.22 5.83
CA GLU A 4 -23.55 0.85 5.59
C GLU A 4 -22.70 0.44 4.37
N THR A 5 -23.13 0.85 3.18
CA THR A 5 -22.33 0.81 1.96
C THR A 5 -21.13 1.71 2.22
N GLY A 6 -20.01 1.12 2.60
CA GLY A 6 -18.76 1.82 2.89
C GLY A 6 -18.47 2.86 1.82
N SER A 7 -18.49 4.13 2.22
CA SER A 7 -18.62 5.32 1.37
C SER A 7 -17.34 5.73 0.64
N GLY A 8 -16.40 4.80 0.41
CA GLY A 8 -15.10 5.13 -0.14
C GLY A 8 -14.11 3.96 -0.20
N PHE A 9 -12.89 4.26 -0.64
CA PHE A 9 -11.74 3.36 -0.57
C PHE A 9 -10.50 4.10 -0.08
N VAL A 10 -9.54 3.34 0.43
CA VAL A 10 -8.28 3.82 0.96
C VAL A 10 -7.14 3.26 0.12
N VAL A 11 -6.15 4.09 -0.19
CA VAL A 11 -4.88 3.68 -0.78
C VAL A 11 -3.78 3.88 0.27
N ALA A 12 -3.12 2.79 0.64
CA ALA A 12 -1.87 2.80 1.38
C ALA A 12 -0.70 2.88 0.40
N GLU A 13 0.20 3.84 0.59
CA GLU A 13 1.39 4.05 -0.23
C GLU A 13 2.65 3.99 0.64
N MET A 14 3.69 3.36 0.12
CA MET A 14 5.00 3.31 0.74
C MET A 14 6.09 3.46 -0.32
N ASN A 15 7.00 4.40 -0.06
CA ASN A 15 8.05 4.78 -0.99
C ASN A 15 9.41 4.34 -0.46
N THR A 16 10.14 3.59 -1.29
CA THR A 16 11.57 3.31 -1.13
C THR A 16 12.38 4.24 -2.04
N HIS A 17 13.70 4.16 -2.03
CA HIS A 17 14.53 4.98 -2.92
C HIS A 17 14.25 4.71 -4.42
N HIS A 18 13.85 3.49 -4.79
CA HIS A 18 13.71 3.08 -6.19
C HIS A 18 12.29 2.68 -6.59
N PHE A 19 11.42 2.39 -5.63
CA PHE A 19 10.10 1.82 -5.87
C PHE A 19 9.04 2.48 -5.01
N MET A 20 7.88 2.69 -5.61
CA MET A 20 6.64 3.06 -4.95
C MET A 20 5.73 1.84 -4.91
N PHE A 21 5.27 1.47 -3.72
CA PHE A 21 4.32 0.38 -3.51
C PHE A 21 2.97 0.96 -3.11
N LYS A 22 1.89 0.38 -3.64
CA LYS A 22 0.52 0.78 -3.34
C LYS A 22 -0.34 -0.44 -3.02
N GLY A 23 -1.25 -0.27 -2.08
CA GLY A 23 -2.33 -1.21 -1.78
C GLY A 23 -3.64 -0.48 -1.60
N ALA A 24 -4.70 -0.97 -2.23
CA ALA A 24 -6.04 -0.40 -2.11
C ALA A 24 -6.94 -1.32 -1.27
N GLY A 25 -7.84 -0.73 -0.49
CA GLY A 25 -8.78 -1.47 0.34
C GLY A 25 -9.98 -0.63 0.76
N ARG A 26 -10.99 -1.27 1.34
CA ARG A 26 -12.19 -0.59 1.86
C ARG A 26 -11.92 0.20 3.15
N ASN A 27 -10.78 -0.04 3.78
CA ASN A 27 -10.32 0.64 4.99
C ASN A 27 -8.78 0.60 5.04
N ARG A 28 -8.19 1.33 6.00
CA ARG A 28 -6.72 1.39 6.16
C ARG A 28 -6.07 0.03 6.32
N GLU A 29 -6.66 -0.88 7.11
CA GLU A 29 -6.09 -2.21 7.34
C GLU A 29 -6.05 -3.06 6.06
N SER A 30 -7.16 -3.12 5.32
CA SER A 30 -7.20 -3.85 4.05
C SER A 30 -6.26 -3.25 3.00
N ALA A 31 -6.13 -1.92 2.96
CA ALA A 31 -5.16 -1.24 2.11
C ALA A 31 -3.71 -1.57 2.51
N ARG A 32 -3.42 -1.59 3.83
CA ARG A 32 -2.11 -1.97 4.39
C ARG A 32 -1.74 -3.41 4.03
N VAL A 33 -2.67 -4.35 4.18
CA VAL A 33 -2.47 -5.76 3.81
C VAL A 33 -2.18 -5.89 2.31
N ALA A 34 -2.94 -5.19 1.45
CA ALA A 34 -2.69 -5.19 0.01
C ALA A 34 -1.30 -4.64 -0.33
N LEU A 35 -0.88 -3.56 0.34
CA LEU A 35 0.45 -2.95 0.19
C LEU A 35 1.56 -3.94 0.59
N MET A 36 1.43 -4.59 1.75
CA MET A 36 2.40 -5.57 2.23
C MET A 36 2.51 -6.79 1.30
N ASN A 37 1.39 -7.23 0.73
CA ASN A 37 1.40 -8.28 -0.28
C ASN A 37 2.17 -7.87 -1.55
N ALA A 38 2.02 -6.62 -2.01
CA ALA A 38 2.78 -6.11 -3.15
C ALA A 38 4.29 -6.10 -2.86
N TRP A 39 4.70 -5.67 -1.65
CA TRP A 39 6.09 -5.76 -1.21
C TRP A 39 6.60 -7.21 -1.18
N ARG A 40 5.84 -8.12 -0.57
CA ARG A 40 6.23 -9.53 -0.46
C ARG A 40 6.47 -10.18 -1.82
N VAL A 41 5.60 -9.93 -2.80
CA VAL A 41 5.76 -10.44 -4.17
C VAL A 41 7.03 -9.88 -4.80
N HIS A 42 7.27 -8.57 -4.67
CA HIS A 42 8.47 -7.94 -5.20
C HIS A 42 9.75 -8.47 -4.54
N ARG A 43 9.78 -8.58 -3.21
CA ARG A 43 10.89 -9.15 -2.44
C ARG A 43 11.20 -10.56 -2.89
N SER A 44 10.19 -11.43 -3.01
CA SER A 44 10.38 -12.81 -3.49
C SER A 44 10.98 -12.86 -4.89
N ALA A 45 10.52 -12.00 -5.81
CA ALA A 45 11.07 -11.93 -7.16
C ALA A 45 12.52 -11.43 -7.19
N LEU A 46 12.88 -10.47 -6.32
CA LEU A 46 14.26 -10.00 -6.17
C LEU A 46 15.18 -11.10 -5.61
N LEU A 47 14.76 -11.78 -4.54
CA LEU A 47 15.56 -12.81 -3.89
C LEU A 47 15.71 -14.08 -4.74
N ALA A 48 14.75 -14.38 -5.62
CA ALA A 48 14.91 -15.44 -6.61
C ALA A 48 16.06 -15.16 -7.59
N ARG A 49 16.40 -13.88 -7.82
CA ARG A 49 17.52 -13.47 -8.68
C ARG A 49 18.80 -13.21 -7.91
N TYR A 50 18.69 -12.74 -6.67
CA TYR A 50 19.81 -12.32 -5.80
C TYR A 50 19.63 -12.88 -4.38
N PRO A 51 19.76 -14.20 -4.19
CA PRO A 51 19.50 -14.85 -2.90
C PRO A 51 20.44 -14.35 -1.79
N GLU A 52 21.66 -13.93 -2.14
CA GLU A 52 22.64 -13.36 -1.22
C GLU A 52 22.18 -12.05 -0.54
N ARG A 53 21.13 -11.41 -1.05
CA ARG A 53 20.57 -10.17 -0.49
C ARG A 53 19.49 -10.39 0.57
N THR A 54 19.24 -11.62 0.99
CA THR A 54 18.15 -11.97 1.93
C THR A 54 18.16 -11.14 3.20
N ASP A 55 19.33 -10.93 3.81
CA ASP A 55 19.48 -10.17 5.05
C ASP A 55 19.45 -8.65 4.85
N ALA A 56 19.71 -8.19 3.62
CA ALA A 56 19.71 -6.77 3.27
C ALA A 56 18.32 -6.25 2.87
N ILE A 57 17.42 -7.13 2.43
CA ILE A 57 16.06 -6.76 1.99
C ILE A 57 15.05 -7.11 3.11
N PRO A 58 14.51 -6.11 3.83
CA PRO A 58 13.61 -6.35 4.95
C PRO A 58 12.35 -7.11 4.52
N ASP A 59 11.85 -7.99 5.39
CA ASP A 59 10.53 -8.60 5.21
C ASP A 59 9.40 -7.61 5.54
N GLU A 60 8.16 -7.99 5.25
CA GLU A 60 6.97 -7.18 5.50
C GLU A 60 6.77 -6.76 6.96
N THR A 61 7.29 -7.52 7.94
CA THR A 61 7.13 -7.21 9.37
C THR A 61 8.04 -6.07 9.82
N LYS A 62 9.12 -5.84 9.07
CA LYS A 62 10.10 -4.77 9.35
C LYS A 62 9.86 -3.53 8.50
N MET A 63 8.99 -3.57 7.49
CA MET A 63 8.83 -2.45 6.55
C MET A 63 8.44 -1.14 7.24
N GLU A 64 7.54 -1.17 8.22
CA GLU A 64 7.12 0.04 8.93
C GLU A 64 8.20 0.63 9.86
N GLN A 65 9.27 -0.11 10.13
CA GLN A 65 10.44 0.40 10.85
C GLN A 65 11.36 1.19 9.92
N HIS A 66 11.34 0.88 8.63
CA HIS A 66 12.22 1.47 7.61
C HIS A 66 11.52 2.53 6.76
N PHE A 67 10.21 2.41 6.57
CA PHE A 67 9.44 3.26 5.66
C PHE A 67 8.11 3.67 6.29
N LYS A 68 7.69 4.90 6.00
CA LYS A 68 6.37 5.39 6.40
C LYS A 68 5.31 4.97 5.39
N ILE A 69 4.15 4.57 5.89
CA ILE A 69 2.96 4.33 5.06
C ILE A 69 2.10 5.58 5.09
N HIS A 70 1.80 6.11 3.91
CA HIS A 70 0.87 7.22 3.72
C HIS A 70 -0.49 6.65 3.30
N TYR A 71 -1.57 7.16 3.89
CA TYR A 71 -2.93 6.76 3.56
C TYR A 71 -3.64 7.89 2.83
N LEU A 72 -4.19 7.58 1.68
CA LEU A 72 -5.04 8.46 0.88
C LEU A 72 -6.46 7.89 0.92
N GLU A 73 -7.43 8.70 1.31
CA GLU A 73 -8.83 8.29 1.45
C GLU A 73 -9.65 8.96 0.35
N PHE A 74 -10.48 8.16 -0.31
CA PHE A 74 -11.27 8.57 -1.46
C PHE A 74 -12.72 8.17 -1.23
N GLU A 75 -13.63 9.12 -1.36
CA GLU A 75 -15.07 8.89 -1.45
C GLU A 75 -15.46 8.34 -2.83
N LEU A 76 -16.52 7.53 -2.85
CA LEU A 76 -17.17 7.04 -4.07
C LEU A 76 -17.77 8.22 -4.87
N ASP A 77 -17.87 8.04 -6.19
CA ASP A 77 -18.50 8.99 -7.14
C ASP A 77 -17.86 10.39 -7.22
N ALA A 78 -16.65 10.55 -6.68
CA ALA A 78 -15.88 11.79 -6.74
C ALA A 78 -14.71 11.69 -7.73
N GLY A 79 -14.48 12.76 -8.50
CA GLY A 79 -13.25 12.95 -9.25
C GLY A 79 -12.16 13.55 -8.35
N TYR A 80 -10.89 13.21 -8.61
CA TYR A 80 -9.75 13.73 -7.84
C TYR A 80 -8.65 14.26 -8.76
N ARG A 81 -8.04 15.37 -8.38
CA ARG A 81 -6.80 15.92 -8.97
C ARG A 81 -5.82 16.22 -7.85
N ASP A 82 -4.62 15.65 -7.94
CA ASP A 82 -3.56 15.84 -6.93
C ASP A 82 -3.99 15.49 -5.49
N GLY A 83 -4.90 14.53 -5.35
CA GLY A 83 -5.47 14.12 -4.06
C GLY A 83 -6.59 15.03 -3.56
N GLU A 84 -6.86 16.15 -4.24
CA GLU A 84 -7.99 17.03 -3.94
C GLU A 84 -9.22 16.59 -4.72
N ARG A 85 -10.36 16.55 -4.03
CA ARG A 85 -11.65 16.27 -4.65
C ARG A 85 -12.03 17.42 -5.59
N LEU A 86 -12.43 17.06 -6.81
CA LEU A 86 -13.03 17.98 -7.76
C LEU A 86 -14.51 18.19 -7.37
N VAL A 87 -14.90 19.45 -7.17
CA VAL A 87 -16.27 19.87 -6.85
C VAL A 87 -17.05 20.18 -8.13
#